data_AF-A0A2I4NKX8-F1
#
_entry.id   AF-A0A2I4NKX8-F1
#
_cell.length_a   1.000
_cell.length_b   1.000
_cell.length_c   1.000
_cell.angle_alpha   90.00
_cell.angle_beta   90.00
_cell.angle_gamma   90.00
#
_symmetry.space_group_name_H-M   'P 1'
#
loop_
_entity.id
_entity.type
_entity.pdbx_description
1 polymer ?
#
loop_
_entity_poly.entity_id
_entity_poly.type
_entity_poly.pdbx_seq_one_letter_code
_entity_poly.pdbx_strand_id
1 'polypeptide(L)'
;MGPQFIIHKDNLTGIFKDVNVSAVAINSKYGKEEELNKDIKNIISKDTKVELKSFKEVYNKTKKEKQNIELIGYSIVITIATIGILNFINTIITGIISRKKEFGMLKAIGTTDNQLKSLLLKEGFYYLGIACILAGILGNLLGYFLFTLFKKVASYAIYHFPIIQTISMVFIVFIIEYIVVNISINSITKKSIVDQIRCD
;
A
#
# COMPACT_ATOMS: atom_id res chain seq x y z
N MET A 1 15.61 7.83 28.47
CA MET A 1 14.61 8.89 28.75
C MET A 1 14.29 8.82 30.23
N GLY A 2 14.62 9.87 30.98
CA GLY A 2 14.20 9.97 32.39
C GLY A 2 12.71 10.32 32.51
N PRO A 3 12.16 10.27 33.73
CA PRO A 3 10.78 10.69 34.00
C PRO A 3 10.58 12.17 33.69
N GLN A 4 9.45 12.51 33.06
CA GLN A 4 9.02 13.89 32.86
C GLN A 4 8.15 14.35 34.04
N PHE A 5 8.48 15.52 34.60
CA PHE A 5 7.72 16.16 35.67
C PHE A 5 7.22 17.53 35.20
N ILE A 6 6.00 17.89 35.61
CA ILE A 6 5.40 19.20 35.36
C ILE A 6 5.39 19.95 36.69
N ILE A 7 6.09 21.09 36.75
CA ILE A 7 6.26 21.88 37.97
C ILE A 7 5.93 23.34 37.65
N HIS A 8 5.27 24.03 38.57
CA HIS A 8 5.01 25.46 38.45
C HIS A 8 6.32 26.26 38.45
N LYS A 9 6.42 27.29 37.60
CA LYS A 9 7.65 28.08 37.41
C LYS A 9 8.19 28.63 38.74
N ASP A 10 7.30 29.18 39.58
CA ASP A 10 7.69 29.82 40.84
C ASP A 10 8.31 28.83 41.84
N ASN A 11 7.85 27.57 41.83
CA ASN A 11 8.42 26.52 42.67
C ASN A 11 9.77 26.04 42.11
N LEU A 12 9.97 26.13 40.79
CA LEU A 12 11.20 25.73 40.13
C LEU A 12 12.39 26.62 40.53
N THR A 13 12.16 27.94 40.58
CA THR A 13 13.18 28.94 40.97
C THR A 13 13.52 28.92 42.46
N GLY A 14 12.62 28.38 43.31
CA GLY A 14 12.90 28.17 44.73
C GLY A 14 13.80 26.97 45.01
N ILE A 15 13.84 25.99 44.10
CA ILE A 15 14.59 24.73 44.26
C ILE A 15 15.93 24.79 43.51
N PHE A 16 15.97 25.43 42.33
CA PHE A 16 17.16 25.52 41.49
C PHE A 16 17.63 26.97 41.34
N LYS A 17 18.92 27.21 41.59
CA LYS A 17 19.53 28.56 41.53
C LYS A 17 19.73 29.08 40.10
N ASP A 18 19.97 28.20 39.14
CA ASP A 18 20.24 28.55 37.74
C ASP A 18 19.17 27.97 36.81
N VAL A 19 18.10 28.74 36.57
CA VAL A 19 16.99 28.35 35.69
C VAL A 19 17.12 29.09 34.35
N ASN A 20 17.46 28.35 33.30
CA ASN A 20 17.44 28.86 31.92
C ASN A 20 16.15 28.47 31.21
N VAL A 21 15.47 29.44 30.59
CA VAL A 21 14.27 29.19 29.78
C VAL A 21 14.70 28.71 28.41
N SER A 22 14.38 27.45 28.07
CA SER A 22 14.72 26.84 26.78
C SER A 22 13.67 27.08 25.69
N ALA A 23 12.41 27.31 26.06
CA ALA A 23 11.31 27.53 25.13
C ALA A 23 10.17 28.34 25.77
N VAL A 24 9.51 29.16 24.96
CA VAL A 24 8.28 29.87 25.32
C VAL A 24 7.19 29.46 24.33
N ALA A 25 6.09 28.90 24.82
CA ALA A 25 4.94 28.56 24.01
C ALA A 25 3.95 29.73 24.02
N ILE A 26 3.55 30.20 22.84
CA ILE A 26 2.57 31.28 22.67
C ILE A 26 1.40 30.70 21.88
N ASN A 27 0.19 30.83 22.41
CA ASN A 27 -1.02 30.39 21.73
C ASN A 27 -1.71 31.59 21.06
N SER A 28 -2.08 31.45 19.79
CA SER A 28 -2.85 32.46 19.07
C SER A 28 -4.34 32.33 19.37
N LYS A 29 -5.06 33.46 19.34
CA LYS A 29 -6.52 33.42 19.16
C LYS A 29 -6.85 32.79 17.79
N TYR A 30 -7.94 32.05 17.74
CA TYR A 30 -8.37 31.31 16.55
C TYR A 30 -8.38 32.20 15.30
N GLY A 31 -7.71 31.76 14.23
CA GLY A 31 -7.66 32.48 12.95
C GLY A 31 -6.63 33.61 12.83
N LYS A 32 -5.89 33.97 13.90
CA LYS A 32 -4.85 35.03 13.87
C LYS A 32 -3.41 34.51 13.90
N GLU A 33 -3.22 33.24 13.57
CA GLU A 33 -1.92 32.54 13.64
C GLU A 33 -0.84 33.15 12.73
N GLU A 34 -1.22 33.56 11.52
CA GLU A 34 -0.27 34.09 10.53
C GLU A 34 0.15 35.52 10.84
N GLU A 35 -0.79 36.35 11.30
CA GLU A 35 -0.52 37.70 11.80
C GLU A 35 0.40 37.65 13.04
N LEU A 36 0.07 36.81 14.02
CA LEU A 36 0.88 36.62 15.22
C LEU A 36 2.29 36.11 14.89
N ASN A 37 2.43 35.13 13.99
CA ASN A 37 3.75 34.64 13.59
C ASN A 37 4.59 35.74 12.93
N LYS A 38 3.96 36.61 12.11
CA LYS A 38 4.63 37.74 11.48
C LYS A 38 5.09 38.78 12.50
N ASP A 39 4.23 39.11 13.47
CA ASP A 39 4.53 40.07 14.54
C ASP A 39 5.67 39.57 15.43
N ILE A 40 5.61 38.31 15.85
CA ILE A 40 6.67 37.68 16.65
C ILE A 40 7.98 37.64 15.86
N LYS A 41 7.94 37.30 14.57
CA LYS A 41 9.13 37.30 13.71
C LYS A 41 9.76 38.68 13.62
N ASN A 42 8.96 39.75 13.51
CA ASN A 42 9.45 41.13 13.50
C ASN A 42 10.10 41.53 14.84
N ILE A 43 9.54 41.10 15.97
CA ILE A 43 10.10 41.37 17.31
C ILE A 43 11.46 40.66 17.48
N ILE A 44 11.53 39.40 17.04
CA ILE A 44 12.72 38.55 17.21
C ILE A 44 13.80 38.83 16.15
N SER A 45 13.49 39.57 15.08
CA SER A 45 14.42 39.87 13.96
C SER A 45 15.76 40.49 14.38
N LYS A 46 15.86 41.07 15.58
CA LYS A 46 17.08 41.70 16.12
C LYS A 46 17.94 40.76 16.96
N ASP A 47 17.42 39.60 17.39
CA ASP A 47 18.13 38.65 18.25
C ASP A 47 18.35 37.33 17.51
N THR A 48 19.60 37.05 17.15
CA THR A 48 20.00 35.83 16.44
C THR A 48 20.01 34.58 17.31
N LYS A 49 19.79 34.70 18.62
CA LYS A 49 19.81 33.57 19.56
C LYS A 49 18.46 32.87 19.70
N VAL A 50 17.38 33.40 19.11
CA VAL A 50 16.02 32.89 19.28
C VAL A 50 15.46 32.38 17.96
N GLU A 51 15.04 31.10 17.93
CA GLU A 51 14.41 30.47 16.77
C GLU A 51 12.89 30.40 16.96
N LEU A 52 12.13 31.02 16.06
CA LEU A 52 10.67 30.90 16.03
C LEU A 52 10.27 29.59 15.32
N LYS A 53 9.58 28.70 16.04
CA LYS A 53 8.98 27.48 15.46
C LYS A 53 7.46 27.56 15.52
N SER A 54 6.83 27.72 14.36
CA SER A 54 5.37 27.64 14.23
C SER A 54 4.93 26.18 14.17
N PHE A 55 4.02 25.78 15.05
CA PHE A 55 3.47 24.42 15.06
C PHE A 55 2.78 24.08 13.72
N LYS A 56 2.09 25.05 13.10
CA LYS A 56 1.45 24.89 11.79
C LYS A 56 2.47 24.62 10.67
N GLU A 57 3.60 25.33 10.69
CA GLU A 57 4.68 25.13 9.70
C GLU A 57 5.35 23.77 9.89
N VAL A 58 5.69 23.40 11.13
CA VAL A 58 6.26 22.09 11.45
C VAL A 58 5.29 20.98 11.05
N TYR A 59 4.00 21.10 11.38
CA TYR A 59 2.97 20.15 10.98
C TYR A 59 2.85 20.01 9.45
N ASN A 60 2.79 21.13 8.73
CA ASN A 60 2.70 21.12 7.27
C ASN A 60 3.96 20.53 6.63
N LYS A 61 5.15 20.82 7.17
CA LYS A 61 6.41 20.24 6.71
C LYS A 61 6.44 18.73 6.93
N THR A 62 6.13 18.27 8.13
CA THR A 62 6.06 16.82 8.45
C THR A 62 4.98 16.11 7.63
N LYS A 63 3.83 16.74 7.40
CA LYS A 63 2.78 16.22 6.52
C LYS A 63 3.27 16.06 5.09
N LYS A 64 3.99 17.06 4.56
CA LYS A 64 4.56 17.02 3.21
C LYS A 64 5.66 15.96 3.07
N GLU A 65 6.54 15.84 4.06
CA GLU A 65 7.56 14.79 4.10
C GLU A 65 6.92 13.40 4.12
N LYS A 66 5.88 13.20 4.94
CA LYS A 66 5.09 11.96 4.95
C LYS A 66 4.48 11.67 3.58
N GLN A 67 3.83 12.64 2.95
CA GLN A 67 3.22 12.49 1.62
C GLN A 67 4.25 12.10 0.56
N ASN A 68 5.45 12.68 0.59
CA ASN A 68 6.52 12.34 -0.35
C ASN A 68 6.99 10.89 -0.18
N ILE A 69 7.17 10.44 1.07
CA ILE A 69 7.54 9.04 1.36
C ILE A 69 6.43 8.08 0.91
N GLU A 70 5.17 8.42 1.16
CA GLU A 70 4.02 7.62 0.70
C GLU A 70 3.96 7.53 -0.82
N LEU A 71 4.18 8.64 -1.54
CA LEU A 71 4.16 8.67 -3.00
C LEU A 71 5.23 7.76 -3.61
N ILE A 72 6.45 7.79 -3.07
CA ILE A 72 7.55 6.91 -3.50
C ILE A 72 7.22 5.45 -3.15
N GLY A 73 6.65 5.20 -1.98
CA GLY A 73 6.22 3.85 -1.59
C GLY A 73 5.16 3.28 -2.53
N TYR A 74 4.13 4.06 -2.84
CA TYR A 74 3.06 3.64 -3.74
C TYR A 74 3.51 3.46 -5.18
N SER A 75 4.46 4.26 -5.68
CA SER A 75 4.97 4.07 -7.05
C SER A 75 5.65 2.71 -7.20
N ILE A 76 6.48 2.31 -6.23
CA ILE A 76 7.15 1.00 -6.22
C ILE A 76 6.11 -0.13 -6.17
N VAL A 77 5.10 0.00 -5.30
CA VAL A 77 4.01 -0.99 -5.18
C VAL A 77 3.26 -1.15 -6.49
N ILE A 78 2.92 -0.04 -7.17
CA ILE A 78 2.22 -0.07 -8.47
C ILE A 78 3.06 -0.75 -9.54
N THR A 79 4.37 -0.45 -9.61
CA THR A 79 5.28 -1.10 -10.57
C THR A 79 5.33 -2.61 -10.35
N ILE A 80 5.56 -3.05 -9.11
CA ILE A 80 5.62 -4.48 -8.77
C ILE A 80 4.28 -5.16 -9.03
N ALA A 81 3.16 -4.53 -8.65
CA ALA A 81 1.82 -5.05 -8.89
C ALA A 81 1.54 -5.22 -10.38
N THR A 82 1.96 -4.26 -11.21
CA THR A 82 1.77 -4.32 -12.67
C THR A 82 2.53 -5.50 -13.27
N ILE A 83 3.81 -5.67 -12.91
CA ILE A 83 4.62 -6.80 -13.35
C ILE A 83 4.00 -8.12 -12.90
N GLY A 84 3.54 -8.19 -11.64
CA GLY A 84 2.88 -9.37 -11.09
C GLY A 84 1.60 -9.73 -11.83
N ILE A 85 0.74 -8.75 -12.13
CA ILE A 85 -0.51 -8.94 -12.87
C ILE A 85 -0.22 -9.44 -14.29
N LEU A 86 0.76 -8.87 -14.99
CA LEU A 86 1.15 -9.31 -16.33
C LEU A 86 1.64 -10.77 -16.32
N ASN A 87 2.48 -11.13 -15.36
CA ASN A 87 2.96 -12.50 -15.19
C ASN A 87 1.82 -13.48 -14.85
N PHE A 88 0.88 -13.05 -14.02
CA PHE A 88 -0.29 -13.84 -13.68
C PHE A 88 -1.17 -14.10 -14.90
N ILE A 89 -1.49 -13.07 -15.68
CA ILE A 89 -2.26 -13.18 -16.93
C ILE A 89 -1.55 -14.13 -17.91
N ASN A 90 -0.24 -13.97 -18.11
CA ASN A 90 0.54 -14.84 -18.98
C ASN A 90 0.50 -16.30 -18.51
N THR A 91 0.59 -16.55 -17.21
CA THR A 91 0.55 -17.90 -16.65
C THR A 91 -0.80 -18.58 -16.91
N ILE A 92 -1.91 -17.86 -16.70
CA ILE A 92 -3.26 -18.38 -17.00
C ILE A 92 -3.36 -18.71 -18.49
N ILE A 93 -3.01 -17.76 -19.37
CA ILE A 93 -3.12 -17.94 -20.82
C ILE A 93 -2.29 -19.14 -21.28
N THR A 94 -1.03 -19.24 -20.84
CA THR A 94 -0.15 -20.35 -21.19
C THR A 94 -0.69 -21.68 -20.67
N GLY A 95 -1.22 -21.73 -19.44
CA GLY A 95 -1.84 -22.93 -18.87
C GLY A 95 -3.08 -23.39 -19.65
N ILE A 96 -3.87 -22.46 -20.18
CA ILE A 96 -5.02 -22.81 -21.02
C ILE A 96 -4.53 -23.28 -22.42
N ILE A 97 -3.52 -22.63 -23.00
CA ILE A 97 -2.98 -23.00 -24.32
C ILE A 97 -2.36 -24.41 -24.29
N SER A 98 -1.63 -24.77 -23.24
CA SER A 98 -1.00 -26.09 -23.14
C SER A 98 -2.03 -27.24 -23.14
N ARG A 99 -3.24 -26.97 -22.62
CA ARG A 99 -4.38 -27.91 -22.57
C ARG A 99 -5.38 -27.76 -23.72
N LYS A 100 -5.04 -26.99 -24.78
CA LYS A 100 -5.93 -26.76 -25.94
C LYS A 100 -6.43 -28.06 -26.58
N LYS A 101 -5.57 -29.09 -26.68
CA LYS A 101 -5.95 -30.40 -27.26
C LYS A 101 -6.99 -31.13 -26.40
N GLU A 102 -6.85 -31.12 -25.08
CA GLU A 102 -7.82 -31.70 -24.15
C GLU A 102 -9.18 -31.02 -24.29
N PHE A 103 -9.20 -29.69 -24.34
CA PHE A 103 -10.44 -28.92 -24.52
C PHE A 103 -11.10 -29.18 -25.87
N GLY A 104 -10.31 -29.39 -26.93
CA GLY A 104 -10.81 -29.79 -28.24
C GLY A 104 -11.49 -31.16 -28.21
N MET A 105 -10.90 -32.15 -27.53
CA MET A 105 -11.50 -33.48 -27.36
C MET A 105 -12.80 -33.42 -26.53
N LEU A 106 -12.81 -32.65 -25.43
CA LEU A 106 -14.02 -32.45 -24.62
C LEU A 106 -15.16 -31.84 -25.43
N LYS A 107 -14.85 -30.93 -26.34
CA LYS A 107 -15.83 -30.35 -27.27
C LYS A 107 -16.35 -31.35 -28.28
N ALA A 108 -15.49 -32.23 -28.81
CA ALA A 108 -15.91 -33.27 -29.75
C ALA A 108 -16.92 -34.26 -29.12
N ILE A 109 -16.83 -34.48 -27.81
CA ILE A 109 -17.77 -35.31 -27.04
C ILE A 109 -19.09 -34.55 -26.72
N GLY A 110 -19.17 -33.25 -27.04
CA GLY A 110 -20.39 -32.43 -26.91
C GLY A 110 -20.37 -31.41 -25.77
N THR A 111 -19.21 -31.12 -25.17
CA THR A 111 -19.11 -30.09 -24.11
C THR A 111 -19.37 -28.69 -24.68
N THR A 112 -20.30 -27.95 -24.06
CA THR A 112 -20.61 -26.56 -24.43
C THR A 112 -19.55 -25.57 -23.92
N ASP A 113 -19.46 -24.39 -24.54
CA ASP A 113 -18.53 -23.32 -24.12
C ASP A 113 -18.77 -22.87 -22.67
N ASN A 114 -20.02 -22.86 -22.22
CA ASN A 114 -20.39 -22.49 -20.86
C ASN A 114 -19.93 -23.54 -19.83
N GLN A 115 -19.99 -24.84 -20.18
CA GLN A 115 -19.48 -25.91 -19.33
C GLN A 115 -17.96 -25.84 -19.22
N LEU A 116 -17.26 -25.60 -20.33
CA LEU A 116 -15.81 -25.41 -20.33
C LEU A 116 -15.40 -24.16 -19.53
N LYS A 117 -16.16 -23.06 -19.65
CA LYS A 117 -15.96 -21.85 -18.84
C LYS A 117 -16.10 -22.11 -17.35
N SER A 118 -17.17 -22.79 -16.95
CA SER A 118 -17.40 -23.10 -15.54
C SER A 118 -16.30 -23.98 -14.97
N LEU A 119 -15.80 -24.95 -15.75
CA LEU A 119 -14.67 -25.79 -15.36
C LEU A 119 -13.41 -24.97 -15.11
N LEU A 120 -13.00 -24.13 -16.08
CA LEU A 120 -11.81 -23.30 -15.98
C LEU A 120 -11.89 -22.29 -14.82
N LEU A 121 -13.06 -21.68 -14.59
CA LEU A 121 -13.24 -20.76 -13.47
C LEU A 121 -13.15 -21.48 -12.12
N LYS A 122 -13.70 -22.69 -11.99
CA LYS A 122 -13.61 -23.47 -10.74
C LYS A 122 -12.17 -23.89 -10.45
N GLU A 123 -11.47 -24.39 -11.46
CA GLU A 123 -10.06 -24.79 -11.34
C GLU A 123 -9.20 -23.57 -10.99
N GLY A 124 -9.38 -22.47 -11.71
CA GLY A 124 -8.70 -21.21 -11.49
C GLY A 124 -8.90 -20.66 -10.08
N PHE A 125 -10.16 -20.47 -9.67
CA PHE A 125 -10.50 -19.97 -8.33
C PHE A 125 -9.99 -20.87 -7.21
N TYR A 126 -9.92 -22.17 -7.43
CA TYR A 126 -9.33 -23.10 -6.46
C TYR A 126 -7.82 -22.86 -6.29
N TYR A 127 -7.08 -22.80 -7.40
CA TYR A 127 -5.64 -22.49 -7.35
C TYR A 127 -5.36 -21.09 -6.82
N LEU A 128 -6.15 -20.09 -7.25
CA LEU A 128 -6.01 -18.71 -6.79
C LEU A 128 -6.31 -18.59 -5.30
N GLY A 129 -7.36 -19.27 -4.80
CA GLY A 129 -7.68 -19.28 -3.38
C GLY A 129 -6.53 -19.80 -2.53
N ILE A 130 -5.92 -20.91 -2.93
CA ILE A 130 -4.74 -21.47 -2.26
C ILE A 130 -3.56 -20.49 -2.35
N ALA A 131 -3.29 -19.94 -3.53
CA ALA A 131 -2.21 -18.99 -3.74
C ALA A 131 -2.38 -17.72 -2.88
N CYS A 132 -3.59 -17.18 -2.77
CA CYS A 132 -3.90 -16.03 -1.91
C CYS A 132 -3.68 -16.33 -0.43
N ILE A 133 -4.06 -17.52 0.05
CA ILE A 133 -3.82 -17.91 1.45
C ILE A 133 -2.33 -18.01 1.72
N LEU A 134 -1.58 -18.71 0.86
CA LEU A 134 -0.13 -18.86 1.01
C LEU A 134 0.59 -17.52 0.93
N ALA A 135 0.24 -16.68 -0.06
CA ALA A 135 0.79 -15.34 -0.21
C ALA A 135 0.44 -14.43 0.96
N GLY A 136 -0.77 -14.54 1.52
CA GLY A 136 -1.19 -13.80 2.71
C GLY A 136 -0.38 -14.17 3.94
N ILE A 137 -0.18 -15.47 4.19
CA ILE A 137 0.61 -15.96 5.33
C ILE A 137 2.09 -15.56 5.18
N LEU A 138 2.70 -15.90 4.04
CA LEU A 138 4.12 -15.63 3.80
C LEU A 138 4.41 -14.13 3.69
N GLY A 139 3.54 -13.38 3.02
CA GLY A 139 3.67 -11.94 2.87
C GLY A 139 3.53 -11.21 4.20
N ASN A 140 2.60 -11.62 5.05
CA ASN A 140 2.47 -11.03 6.39
C ASN A 140 3.65 -11.38 7.28
N LEU A 141 4.11 -12.65 7.28
CA LEU A 141 5.29 -13.07 8.03
C LEU A 141 6.53 -12.27 7.63
N LEU A 142 6.77 -12.14 6.32
CA LEU A 142 7.89 -11.35 5.78
C LEU A 142 7.73 -9.86 6.09
N GLY A 143 6.51 -9.32 5.95
CA GLY A 143 6.20 -7.92 6.26
C GLY A 143 6.42 -7.58 7.73
N TYR A 144 6.01 -8.46 8.64
CA TYR A 144 6.26 -8.31 10.08
C TYR A 144 7.75 -8.42 10.43
N PHE A 145 8.47 -9.34 9.79
CA PHE A 145 9.92 -9.47 9.93
C PHE A 145 10.65 -8.20 9.49
N LEU A 146 10.33 -7.67 8.31
CA LEU A 146 10.87 -6.40 7.79
C LEU A 146 10.52 -5.23 8.71
N PHE A 147 9.28 -5.17 9.22
CA PHE A 147 8.88 -4.15 10.18
C PHE A 147 9.69 -4.23 11.47
N THR A 148 10.00 -5.43 11.96
CA THR A 148 10.81 -5.62 13.17
C THR A 148 12.22 -5.10 12.98
N LEU A 149 12.80 -5.29 11.78
CA LEU A 149 14.10 -4.69 11.43
C LEU A 149 14.00 -3.16 11.35
N PHE A 150 12.93 -2.63 10.74
CA PHE A 150 12.70 -1.19 10.63
C PHE A 150 12.51 -0.52 12.00
N LYS A 151 11.82 -1.18 12.93
CA LYS A 151 11.59 -0.69 14.30
C LYS A 151 12.91 -0.48 15.08
N LYS A 152 13.99 -1.18 14.74
CA LYS A 152 15.32 -0.94 15.34
C LYS A 152 15.87 0.45 15.00
N VAL A 153 15.48 1.00 13.84
CA VAL A 153 15.88 2.34 13.38
C VAL A 153 14.86 3.39 13.83
N ALA A 154 13.56 3.06 13.79
CA ALA A 154 12.46 3.95 14.17
C ALA A 154 11.64 3.36 15.32
N SER A 155 12.09 3.55 16.57
CA SER A 155 11.47 2.96 17.76
C SER A 155 10.02 3.42 18.02
N TYR A 156 9.58 4.52 17.42
CA TYR A 156 8.22 5.06 17.52
C TYR A 156 7.26 4.54 16.44
N ALA A 157 7.74 3.72 15.50
CA ALA A 157 6.89 3.17 14.45
C ALA A 157 5.91 2.13 15.03
N ILE A 158 4.62 2.28 14.70
CA ILE A 158 3.56 1.34 15.04
C ILE A 158 3.21 0.55 13.78
N TYR A 159 3.10 -0.77 13.90
CA TYR A 159 2.70 -1.62 12.79
C TYR A 159 1.21 -1.42 12.51
N HIS A 160 0.88 -1.02 11.28
CA HIS A 160 -0.50 -0.92 10.82
C HIS A 160 -0.70 -1.86 9.64
N PHE A 161 -1.48 -2.93 9.83
CA PHE A 161 -1.74 -3.89 8.78
C PHE A 161 -2.81 -3.34 7.82
N PRO A 162 -2.52 -3.25 6.50
CA PRO A 162 -3.43 -2.68 5.52
C PRO A 162 -4.53 -3.68 5.10
N ILE A 163 -5.50 -3.92 6.00
CA ILE A 163 -6.58 -4.90 5.79
C ILE A 163 -7.40 -4.55 4.55
N ILE A 164 -7.80 -3.28 4.42
CA ILE A 164 -8.68 -2.84 3.33
C ILE A 164 -7.99 -3.05 1.98
N GLN A 165 -6.70 -2.70 1.87
CA GLN A 165 -5.92 -2.86 0.65
C GLN A 165 -5.69 -4.34 0.31
N THR A 166 -5.48 -5.18 1.33
CA THR A 166 -5.29 -6.62 1.15
C THR A 166 -6.56 -7.26 0.58
N ILE A 167 -7.72 -6.95 1.16
CA ILE A 167 -9.01 -7.45 0.67
C ILE A 167 -9.26 -6.93 -0.75
N SER A 168 -9.04 -5.64 -1.01
CA SER A 168 -9.19 -5.06 -2.36
C SER A 168 -8.31 -5.77 -3.39
N MET A 169 -7.04 -6.07 -3.06
CA MET A 169 -6.15 -6.80 -3.96
C MET A 169 -6.64 -8.22 -4.26
N VAL A 170 -7.11 -8.95 -3.26
CA VAL A 170 -7.70 -10.29 -3.47
C VAL A 170 -8.87 -10.18 -4.45
N PHE A 171 -9.83 -9.27 -4.21
CA PHE A 171 -10.95 -9.06 -5.12
C PHE A 171 -10.50 -8.73 -6.56
N ILE A 172 -9.49 -7.86 -6.72
CA ILE A 172 -8.96 -7.49 -8.03
C ILE A 172 -8.41 -8.72 -8.78
N VAL A 173 -7.65 -9.59 -8.11
CA VAL A 173 -7.05 -10.76 -8.78
C VAL A 173 -8.13 -11.78 -9.21
N PHE A 174 -9.17 -12.00 -8.39
CA PHE A 174 -10.31 -12.82 -8.77
C PHE A 174 -11.08 -12.24 -9.98
N ILE A 175 -11.25 -10.91 -10.02
CA ILE A 175 -11.87 -10.23 -11.17
C ILE A 175 -11.00 -10.39 -12.43
N ILE A 176 -9.68 -10.22 -12.31
CA ILE A 176 -8.75 -10.40 -13.43
C ILE A 176 -8.83 -11.84 -13.95
N GLU A 177 -8.80 -12.83 -13.07
CA GLU A 177 -8.94 -14.24 -13.46
C GLU A 177 -10.24 -14.50 -14.23
N TYR A 178 -11.37 -14.00 -13.72
CA TYR A 178 -12.65 -14.11 -14.39
C TYR A 178 -12.63 -13.50 -15.80
N ILE A 179 -12.05 -12.30 -15.94
CA ILE A 179 -11.93 -11.59 -17.23
C ILE A 179 -11.04 -12.39 -18.19
N VAL A 180 -9.86 -12.82 -17.74
CA VAL A 180 -8.88 -13.55 -18.57
C VAL A 180 -9.46 -14.86 -19.08
N VAL A 181 -10.13 -15.64 -18.22
CA VAL A 181 -10.77 -16.90 -18.62
C VAL A 181 -11.87 -16.64 -19.67
N ASN A 182 -12.70 -15.62 -19.45
CA ASN A 182 -13.77 -15.28 -20.38
C ASN A 182 -13.25 -14.85 -21.77
N ILE A 183 -12.14 -14.10 -21.83
CA ILE A 183 -11.48 -13.72 -23.09
C ILE A 183 -10.81 -14.93 -23.76
N SER A 184 -10.16 -15.79 -22.96
CA SER A 184 -9.37 -16.92 -23.47
C SER A 184 -10.24 -17.97 -24.15
N ILE A 185 -11.44 -18.25 -23.61
CA ILE A 185 -12.37 -19.23 -24.19
C ILE A 185 -12.76 -18.81 -25.60
N ASN A 186 -13.17 -17.56 -25.80
CA ASN A 186 -13.52 -17.03 -27.12
C ASN A 186 -12.35 -17.10 -28.11
N SER A 187 -11.12 -16.97 -27.62
CA SER A 187 -9.91 -17.04 -28.45
C SER A 187 -9.58 -18.47 -28.88
N ILE A 188 -9.86 -19.46 -28.03
CA ILE A 188 -9.61 -20.89 -28.31
C ILE A 188 -10.70 -21.48 -29.19
N THR A 189 -11.97 -21.11 -28.96
CA THR A 189 -13.10 -21.59 -29.75
C THR A 189 -12.99 -21.17 -31.20
N LYS A 190 -12.73 -19.87 -31.47
CA LYS A 190 -12.61 -19.33 -32.83
C LYS A 190 -11.37 -19.83 -33.57
N LYS A 191 -10.22 -19.96 -32.89
CA LYS A 191 -9.00 -20.45 -33.54
C LYS A 191 -9.04 -21.95 -33.84
N SER A 192 -9.65 -22.78 -32.99
CA SER A 192 -9.68 -24.24 -33.22
C SER A 192 -10.43 -24.64 -34.49
N ILE A 193 -11.53 -23.96 -34.83
CA ILE A 193 -12.35 -24.26 -36.02
C ILE A 193 -11.64 -23.78 -37.29
N VAL A 194 -11.03 -22.59 -37.26
CA VAL A 194 -10.32 -22.02 -38.42
C VAL A 194 -9.01 -22.78 -38.69
N ASP A 195 -8.29 -23.20 -37.65
CA ASP A 195 -7.09 -24.03 -37.79
C ASP A 195 -7.43 -25.46 -38.28
N GLN A 196 -8.63 -25.98 -37.98
CA GLN A 196 -9.12 -27.25 -38.54
C GLN A 196 -9.45 -27.17 -40.04
N ILE A 197 -9.88 -26.01 -40.55
CA ILE A 197 -10.19 -25.81 -41.97
C ILE A 197 -8.94 -25.50 -42.80
N ARG A 198 -7.85 -25.04 -42.18
CA ARG A 198 -6.60 -24.66 -42.88
C ARG A 198 -5.62 -25.82 -43.12
N CYS A 199 -5.94 -27.02 -42.63
CA CYS A 199 -5.10 -28.21 -42.80
C CYS A 199 -5.65 -29.21 -43.83
N ASP A 200 -6.72 -28.88 -44.56
CA ASP A 200 -7.18 -29.61 -45.75
C ASP A 200 -6.84 -28.84 -47.04
#